data_AF-A0A8X7CI22-F1
#
_entry.id   AF-A0A8X7CI22-F1
#
_cell.length_a   1.000
_cell.length_b   1.000
_cell.length_c   1.000
_cell.angle_alpha   90.00
_cell.angle_beta   90.00
_cell.angle_gamma   90.00
#
_symmetry.space_group_name_H-M   'P 1'
#
loop_
_entity.id
_entity.type
_entity.pdbx_description
1 polymer ?
#
loop_
_entity_poly.entity_id
_entity_poly.type
_entity_poly.pdbx_seq_one_letter_code
_entity_poly.pdbx_strand_id
1 'polypeptide(L)'
;MGGYVHIGNVIRFLEEAVAFYLEYNNLNWEPPSNSFGLICCYVPLFSRSIGTAITHHCMESLALEYEPDAYFDLNDSLQSSGSEAGMYIHNFVRRYMDFLPGESYYEYLCFICYICLLCVLAIIFERRDKVYLVILEAASVLYFSCNHHSHYINIAQAAIDYNLFHRAVHDESEDDGFFSASEDEEG
;
A
#
# COMPACT_ATOMS: atom_id res chain seq x y z
N MET A 1 5.08 -23.89 10.47
CA MET A 1 3.63 -24.12 10.24
C MET A 1 3.14 -22.99 9.34
N GLY A 2 2.82 -23.27 8.08
CA GLY A 2 2.28 -22.24 7.16
C GLY A 2 0.76 -22.26 7.22
N GLY A 3 0.16 -21.36 8.00
CA GLY A 3 -1.28 -21.18 8.05
C GLY A 3 -1.79 -20.25 6.95
N TYR A 4 -3.03 -20.45 6.53
CA TYR A 4 -3.75 -19.49 5.69
C TYR A 4 -4.10 -18.24 6.51
N VAL A 5 -4.00 -17.06 5.90
CA VAL A 5 -4.51 -15.81 6.49
C VAL A 5 -5.96 -15.62 6.12
N HIS A 6 -6.73 -14.96 6.98
CA HIS A 6 -8.10 -14.55 6.66
C HIS A 6 -8.06 -13.29 5.77
N ILE A 7 -9.01 -13.10 4.87
CA ILE A 7 -9.09 -11.89 4.03
C ILE A 7 -9.13 -10.61 4.86
N GLY A 8 -9.74 -10.67 6.05
CA GLY A 8 -9.74 -9.58 7.02
C GLY A 8 -8.35 -9.14 7.49
N ASN A 9 -7.38 -10.06 7.58
CA ASN A 9 -5.99 -9.71 7.87
C ASN A 9 -5.37 -8.91 6.71
N VAL A 10 -5.72 -9.26 5.48
CA VAL A 10 -5.19 -8.63 4.26
C VAL A 10 -5.78 -7.22 4.09
N ILE A 11 -7.09 -7.05 4.34
CA ILE A 11 -7.73 -5.73 4.37
C ILE A 11 -7.03 -4.85 5.40
N ARG A 12 -6.85 -5.36 6.63
CA ARG A 12 -6.21 -4.60 7.70
C ARG A 12 -4.76 -4.23 7.37
N PHE A 13 -4.00 -5.17 6.80
CA PHE A 13 -2.64 -4.92 6.33
C PHE A 13 -2.56 -3.74 5.36
N LEU A 14 -3.48 -3.68 4.39
CA LEU A 14 -3.56 -2.58 3.43
C LEU A 14 -4.07 -1.29 4.07
N GLU A 15 -5.03 -1.34 4.99
CA GLU A 15 -5.45 -0.15 5.76
C GLU A 15 -4.27 0.48 6.50
N GLU A 16 -3.44 -0.34 7.16
CA GLU A 16 -2.27 0.12 7.92
C GLU A 16 -1.18 0.68 6.99
N ALA A 17 -0.92 0.03 5.86
CA ALA A 17 0.02 0.52 4.85
C ALA A 17 -0.42 1.86 4.24
N VAL A 18 -1.70 1.96 3.84
CA VAL A 18 -2.27 3.19 3.27
C VAL A 18 -2.27 4.31 4.31
N ALA A 19 -2.69 4.04 5.55
CA ALA A 19 -2.67 5.04 6.62
C ALA A 19 -1.26 5.60 6.85
N PHE A 20 -0.26 4.71 6.95
CA PHE A 20 1.14 5.10 7.13
C PHE A 20 1.64 5.98 5.97
N TYR A 21 1.35 5.58 4.74
CA TYR A 21 1.80 6.29 3.55
C TYR A 21 1.09 7.65 3.36
N LEU A 22 -0.19 7.73 3.71
CA LEU A 22 -0.93 8.99 3.69
C LEU A 22 -0.42 9.96 4.77
N GLU A 23 -0.13 9.47 5.97
CA GLU A 23 0.48 10.26 7.04
C GLU A 23 1.84 10.82 6.60
N TYR A 24 2.68 10.01 5.97
CA TYR A 24 3.94 10.46 5.36
C TYR A 24 3.75 11.60 4.34
N ASN A 25 2.65 11.57 3.59
CA ASN A 25 2.28 12.61 2.62
C ASN A 25 1.46 13.78 3.21
N ASN A 26 1.29 13.87 4.54
CA ASN A 26 0.45 14.86 5.21
C ASN A 26 -1.02 14.86 4.75
N LEU A 27 -1.53 13.68 4.36
CA LEU A 27 -2.90 13.47 3.94
C LEU A 27 -3.67 12.71 5.02
N ASN A 28 -4.88 13.19 5.31
CA ASN A 28 -5.74 12.56 6.32
C ASN A 28 -6.82 11.71 5.65
N TRP A 29 -6.90 10.45 6.06
CA TRP A 29 -8.00 9.53 5.76
C TRP A 29 -8.33 8.71 7.00
N GLU A 30 -9.63 8.58 7.28
CA GLU A 30 -10.12 7.72 8.35
C GLU A 30 -10.79 6.49 7.74
N PRO A 31 -10.43 5.27 8.18
CA PRO A 31 -11.10 4.07 7.71
C PRO A 31 -12.58 4.09 8.13
N PRO A 32 -13.49 3.52 7.34
CA PRO A 32 -14.90 3.46 7.70
C PRO A 32 -15.10 2.72 9.02
N SER A 33 -16.05 3.21 9.82
CA SER A 33 -16.30 2.83 11.22
C SER A 33 -16.69 1.36 11.46
N ASN A 34 -16.83 0.55 10.41
CA ASN A 34 -17.11 -0.90 10.48
C ASN A 34 -15.84 -1.78 10.51
N SER A 35 -14.65 -1.20 10.54
CA SER A 35 -13.37 -1.91 10.74
C SER A 35 -13.31 -2.67 12.08
N PHE A 36 -14.19 -2.36 13.04
CA PHE A 36 -14.43 -3.16 14.27
C PHE A 36 -14.87 -4.62 13.99
N GLY A 37 -15.42 -4.93 12.81
CA GLY A 37 -15.76 -6.30 12.42
C GLY A 37 -14.54 -7.21 12.16
N LEU A 38 -13.34 -6.64 12.05
CA LEU A 38 -12.09 -7.34 11.77
C LEU A 38 -11.34 -7.79 13.05
N ILE A 39 -11.88 -7.50 14.23
CA ILE A 39 -11.25 -7.77 15.55
C ILE A 39 -10.97 -9.27 15.78
N CYS A 40 -11.67 -10.17 15.08
CA CYS A 40 -11.47 -11.62 15.18
C CYS A 40 -10.29 -12.17 14.36
N CYS A 41 -9.54 -11.30 13.66
CA CYS A 41 -8.50 -11.67 12.69
C CYS A 41 -7.17 -10.98 13.06
N TYR A 42 -6.60 -11.36 14.21
CA TYR A 42 -5.47 -10.64 14.82
C TYR A 42 -4.12 -11.34 14.54
N VAL A 43 -3.72 -11.37 13.27
CA VAL A 43 -2.32 -11.66 12.92
C VAL A 43 -1.74 -10.38 12.32
N PRO A 44 -0.84 -9.67 13.03
CA PRO A 44 -0.23 -8.46 12.47
C PRO A 44 0.63 -8.83 11.27
N LEU A 45 0.27 -8.32 10.10
CA LEU A 45 1.01 -8.53 8.86
C LEU A 45 1.83 -7.29 8.46
N PHE A 46 1.39 -6.09 8.88
CA PHE A 46 2.11 -4.86 8.64
C PHE A 46 3.28 -4.71 9.61
N SER A 47 4.34 -4.06 9.16
CA SER A 47 5.47 -3.66 10.00
C SER A 47 5.96 -2.28 9.57
N ARG A 48 6.59 -1.55 10.50
CA ARG A 48 7.19 -0.23 10.19
C ARG A 48 8.24 -0.32 9.07
N SER A 49 8.94 -1.44 8.94
CA SER A 49 9.88 -1.67 7.85
C SER A 49 9.19 -1.67 6.49
N ILE A 50 8.00 -2.28 6.37
CA ILE A 50 7.17 -2.21 5.16
C ILE A 50 6.77 -0.76 4.89
N GLY A 51 6.24 -0.07 5.91
CA GLY A 51 5.86 1.35 5.79
C GLY A 51 7.01 2.24 5.29
N THR A 52 8.21 2.05 5.85
CA THR A 52 9.40 2.81 5.43
C THR A 52 9.78 2.46 3.99
N ALA A 53 9.78 1.17 3.63
CA ALA A 53 10.16 0.73 2.28
C ALA A 53 9.28 1.34 1.19
N ILE A 54 7.96 1.41 1.43
CA ILE A 54 7.01 1.92 0.44
C ILE A 54 7.04 3.45 0.29
N THR A 55 7.63 4.20 1.23
CA THR A 55 7.74 5.67 1.18
C THR A 55 9.01 6.18 0.49
N HIS A 56 9.95 5.29 0.13
CA HIS A 56 11.14 5.71 -0.62
C HIS A 56 10.77 6.10 -2.05
N HIS A 57 11.29 7.23 -2.54
CA HIS A 57 11.01 7.72 -3.89
C HIS A 57 11.40 6.72 -4.99
N CYS A 58 12.46 5.93 -4.79
CA CYS A 58 12.84 4.86 -5.71
C CYS A 58 11.76 3.78 -5.82
N MET A 59 11.06 3.47 -4.72
CA MET A 59 9.94 2.53 -4.72
C MET A 59 8.74 3.10 -5.48
N GLU A 60 8.43 4.38 -5.29
CA GLU A 60 7.36 5.06 -6.03
C GLU A 60 7.63 5.09 -7.54
N SER A 61 8.86 5.42 -7.92
CA SER A 61 9.28 5.45 -9.32
C SER A 61 9.12 4.09 -9.97
N LEU A 62 9.60 3.03 -9.32
CA LEU A 62 9.42 1.65 -9.78
C LEU A 62 7.94 1.26 -9.86
N ALA A 63 7.14 1.66 -8.86
CA ALA A 63 5.72 1.37 -8.85
C ALA A 63 5.00 1.99 -10.05
N LEU A 64 5.39 3.20 -10.48
CA LEU A 64 4.80 3.85 -11.65
C LEU A 64 5.32 3.29 -12.99
N GLU A 65 6.54 2.74 -13.03
CA GLU A 65 7.11 2.14 -14.25
C GLU A 65 6.33 0.91 -14.73
N TYR A 66 5.75 0.12 -13.82
CA TYR A 66 5.00 -1.08 -14.18
C TYR A 66 3.63 -0.79 -14.82
N GLU A 67 3.04 0.40 -14.59
CA GLU A 67 1.78 0.79 -15.23
C GLU A 67 1.68 2.32 -15.45
N PRO A 68 2.46 2.88 -16.40
CA PRO A 68 2.50 4.33 -16.63
C PRO A 68 1.15 4.92 -17.09
N ASP A 69 0.32 4.09 -17.74
CA ASP A 69 -0.99 4.50 -18.26
C ASP A 69 -2.08 4.54 -17.18
N ALA A 70 -1.91 3.83 -16.05
CA ALA A 70 -2.91 3.82 -14.99
C ALA A 70 -3.10 5.17 -14.33
N TYR A 71 -2.03 5.96 -14.22
CA TYR A 71 -2.10 7.31 -13.64
C TYR A 71 -3.08 8.22 -14.39
N PHE A 72 -3.21 8.06 -15.71
CA PHE A 72 -4.08 8.87 -16.55
C PHE A 72 -5.54 8.38 -16.58
N ASP A 73 -5.77 7.06 -16.51
CA ASP A 73 -7.10 6.46 -16.59
C ASP A 73 -7.79 6.35 -15.21
N LEU A 74 -7.03 6.55 -14.12
CA LEU A 74 -7.57 6.50 -12.76
C LEU A 74 -8.51 7.67 -12.44
N ASN A 75 -8.24 8.87 -12.96
CA ASN A 75 -9.12 10.02 -12.70
C ASN A 75 -10.52 9.79 -13.27
N ASP A 76 -10.61 9.28 -14.51
CA ASP A 76 -11.88 8.98 -15.16
C ASP A 76 -12.58 7.81 -14.44
N SER A 77 -11.81 6.80 -14.04
CA SER A 77 -12.32 5.64 -13.27
C SER A 77 -12.84 6.00 -11.88
N LEU A 78 -12.22 6.98 -11.20
CA LEU A 78 -12.64 7.48 -9.88
C LEU A 78 -13.87 8.39 -9.97
N GLN A 79 -14.15 8.96 -11.14
CA GLN A 79 -15.36 9.74 -11.39
C GLN A 79 -16.59 8.85 -11.64
N SER A 80 -16.41 7.57 -11.96
CA SER A 80 -17.50 6.63 -12.19
C SER A 80 -18.29 6.28 -10.92
N SER A 81 -19.56 5.93 -11.13
CA SER A 81 -20.47 5.53 -10.06
C SER A 81 -20.03 4.21 -9.38
N GLY A 82 -20.47 3.98 -8.14
CA GLY A 82 -19.90 2.99 -7.22
C GLY A 82 -19.52 1.63 -7.81
N SER A 83 -20.43 0.92 -8.48
CA SER A 83 -20.17 -0.41 -9.04
C SER A 83 -19.21 -0.40 -10.22
N GLU A 84 -19.25 0.65 -11.03
CA GLU A 84 -18.43 0.81 -12.23
C GLU A 84 -16.99 1.18 -11.85
N ALA A 85 -16.82 2.11 -10.90
CA ALA A 85 -15.52 2.43 -10.32
C ALA A 85 -14.84 1.20 -9.71
N GLY A 86 -15.60 0.34 -9.01
CA GLY A 86 -15.07 -0.90 -8.44
C GLY A 86 -14.50 -1.84 -9.51
N MET A 87 -15.21 -2.01 -10.63
CA MET A 87 -14.73 -2.82 -11.75
C MET A 87 -13.44 -2.26 -12.37
N TYR A 88 -13.36 -0.94 -12.57
CA TYR A 88 -12.15 -0.32 -13.10
C TYR A 88 -10.97 -0.49 -12.17
N ILE A 89 -11.14 -0.14 -10.89
CA ILE A 89 -10.11 -0.29 -9.85
C ILE A 89 -9.66 -1.75 -9.77
N HIS A 90 -10.59 -2.71 -9.73
CA HIS A 90 -10.26 -4.13 -9.73
C HIS A 90 -9.39 -4.53 -10.92
N ASN A 91 -9.73 -4.05 -12.12
CA ASN A 91 -8.96 -4.34 -13.33
C ASN A 91 -7.56 -3.73 -13.29
N PHE A 92 -7.38 -2.50 -12.79
CA PHE A 92 -6.05 -1.90 -12.61
C PHE A 92 -5.20 -2.71 -11.64
N VAL A 93 -5.73 -2.94 -10.44
CA VAL A 93 -5.04 -3.72 -9.39
C VAL A 93 -4.65 -5.10 -9.91
N ARG A 94 -5.57 -5.80 -10.57
CA ARG A 94 -5.31 -7.12 -11.13
C ARG A 94 -4.26 -7.08 -12.25
N ARG A 95 -4.38 -6.13 -13.17
CA ARG A 95 -3.45 -6.00 -14.29
C ARG A 95 -2.04 -5.70 -13.80
N TYR A 96 -1.91 -4.81 -12.81
CA TYR A 96 -0.64 -4.53 -12.16
C TYR A 96 -0.05 -5.80 -11.55
N MET A 97 -0.85 -6.56 -10.79
CA MET A 97 -0.42 -7.83 -10.18
C MET A 97 0.01 -8.86 -11.24
N ASP A 98 -0.67 -8.93 -12.39
CA ASP A 98 -0.34 -9.82 -13.51
C ASP A 98 0.95 -9.38 -14.24
N PHE A 99 1.34 -8.10 -14.16
CA PHE A 99 2.60 -7.58 -14.72
C PHE A 99 3.81 -7.81 -13.81
N LEU A 100 3.59 -8.12 -12.53
CA LEU A 100 4.70 -8.45 -11.64
C LEU A 100 5.35 -9.77 -12.12
N PRO A 101 6.68 -9.81 -12.29
CA PRO A 101 7.38 -11.02 -12.71
C PRO A 101 7.10 -12.25 -11.82
N GLY A 102 6.66 -12.03 -10.58
CA GLY A 102 6.34 -13.07 -9.61
C GLY A 102 7.58 -13.70 -8.99
N GLU A 103 8.76 -13.10 -9.20
CA GLU A 103 10.05 -13.68 -8.87
C GLU A 103 10.58 -13.16 -7.52
N SER A 104 10.05 -12.03 -7.03
CA SER A 104 10.61 -11.32 -5.89
C SER A 104 9.56 -10.75 -4.93
N TYR A 105 9.82 -10.82 -3.63
CA TYR A 105 9.01 -10.15 -2.61
C TYR A 105 9.13 -8.62 -2.66
N TYR A 106 10.13 -8.07 -3.35
CA TYR A 106 10.21 -6.63 -3.64
C TYR A 106 9.07 -6.16 -4.56
N GLU A 107 8.61 -7.00 -5.48
CA GLU A 107 7.51 -6.68 -6.40
C GLU A 107 6.19 -6.47 -5.64
N TYR A 108 6.00 -7.21 -4.55
CA TYR A 108 4.85 -7.02 -3.66
C TYR A 108 4.95 -5.70 -2.88
N LEU A 109 6.15 -5.24 -2.54
CA LEU A 109 6.33 -3.89 -1.98
C LEU A 109 6.00 -2.83 -3.02
N CYS A 110 6.43 -3.00 -4.29
CA CYS A 110 6.02 -2.12 -5.38
C CYS A 110 4.50 -2.10 -5.56
N PHE A 111 3.85 -3.27 -5.50
CA PHE A 111 2.40 -3.36 -5.53
C PHE A 111 1.75 -2.58 -4.38
N ILE A 112 2.20 -2.78 -3.14
CA ILE A 112 1.63 -2.07 -1.99
C ILE A 112 1.84 -0.55 -2.13
N CYS A 113 3.02 -0.12 -2.57
CA CYS A 113 3.32 1.28 -2.89
C CYS A 113 2.36 1.82 -3.96
N TYR A 114 2.15 1.08 -5.04
CA TYR A 114 1.18 1.43 -6.09
C TYR A 114 -0.24 1.61 -5.52
N ILE A 115 -0.72 0.69 -4.68
CA ILE A 115 -2.03 0.83 -4.01
C ILE A 115 -2.10 2.11 -3.16
N CYS A 116 -1.01 2.45 -2.46
CA CYS A 116 -0.95 3.68 -1.67
C CYS A 116 -1.00 4.94 -2.57
N LEU A 117 -0.31 4.93 -3.71
CA LEU A 117 -0.38 6.00 -4.71
C LEU A 117 -1.80 6.17 -5.27
N LEU A 118 -2.51 5.08 -5.57
CA LEU A 118 -3.92 5.14 -5.98
C LEU A 118 -4.80 5.81 -4.91
N CYS A 119 -4.53 5.55 -3.63
CA CYS A 119 -5.24 6.17 -2.51
C CYS A 119 -4.91 7.66 -2.37
N VAL A 120 -3.65 8.05 -2.56
CA VAL A 120 -3.24 9.47 -2.63
C VAL A 120 -4.01 10.20 -3.72
N LEU A 121 -4.06 9.63 -4.93
CA LEU A 121 -4.79 10.21 -6.06
C LEU A 121 -6.28 10.34 -5.77
N ALA A 122 -6.90 9.33 -5.17
CA ALA A 122 -8.30 9.40 -4.74
C ALA A 122 -8.54 10.56 -3.76
N ILE A 123 -7.60 10.86 -2.86
CA ILE A 123 -7.72 12.01 -1.95
C ILE A 123 -7.54 13.33 -2.69
N ILE A 124 -6.52 13.43 -3.56
CA ILE A 124 -6.23 14.64 -4.35
C ILE A 124 -7.40 15.00 -5.27
N PHE A 125 -8.07 14.01 -5.86
CA PHE A 125 -9.24 14.21 -6.72
C PHE A 125 -10.56 14.35 -5.96
N GLU A 126 -10.53 14.54 -4.64
CA GLU A 126 -11.71 14.70 -3.78
C GLU A 126 -12.68 13.51 -3.90
N ARG A 127 -12.13 12.29 -3.95
CA ARG A 127 -12.83 11.00 -4.01
C ARG A 127 -12.43 10.10 -2.84
N ARG A 128 -12.41 10.67 -1.63
CA ARG A 128 -12.01 9.96 -0.39
C ARG A 128 -12.86 8.71 -0.12
N ASP A 129 -14.11 8.70 -0.59
CA ASP A 129 -15.01 7.55 -0.54
C ASP A 129 -14.49 6.34 -1.32
N LYS A 130 -13.58 6.54 -2.28
CA LYS A 130 -12.98 5.49 -3.10
C LYS A 130 -11.74 4.85 -2.48
N VAL A 131 -11.09 5.48 -1.49
CA VAL A 131 -9.90 4.92 -0.83
C VAL A 131 -10.19 3.53 -0.28
N TYR A 132 -11.31 3.36 0.43
CA TYR A 132 -11.68 2.06 0.97
C TYR A 132 -12.04 1.04 -0.13
N LEU A 133 -12.62 1.50 -1.25
CA LEU A 133 -12.89 0.64 -2.41
C LEU A 133 -11.59 0.12 -3.02
N VAL A 134 -10.58 0.97 -3.19
CA VAL A 134 -9.22 0.57 -3.62
C VAL A 134 -8.65 -0.49 -2.70
N ILE A 135 -8.72 -0.29 -1.38
CA ILE A 135 -8.26 -1.26 -0.38
C ILE A 135 -8.99 -2.60 -0.52
N LEU A 136 -10.31 -2.60 -0.68
CA LEU A 136 -11.09 -3.84 -0.81
C LEU A 136 -10.74 -4.62 -2.08
N GLU A 137 -10.61 -3.93 -3.21
CA GLU A 137 -10.25 -4.58 -4.48
C GLU A 137 -8.80 -5.12 -4.43
N ALA A 138 -7.86 -4.34 -3.88
CA ALA A 138 -6.49 -4.78 -3.65
C ALA A 138 -6.40 -5.96 -2.68
N ALA A 139 -7.17 -5.96 -1.60
CA ALA A 139 -7.21 -7.05 -0.64
C ALA A 139 -7.74 -8.34 -1.28
N SER A 140 -8.76 -8.23 -2.13
CA SER A 140 -9.30 -9.37 -2.88
C SER A 140 -8.22 -9.98 -3.77
N VAL A 141 -7.53 -9.16 -4.58
CA VAL A 141 -6.44 -9.63 -5.46
C VAL A 141 -5.30 -10.26 -4.67
N LEU A 142 -4.77 -9.58 -3.64
CA LEU A 142 -3.71 -10.13 -2.78
C LEU A 142 -4.13 -11.41 -2.06
N TYR A 143 -5.37 -11.50 -1.58
CA TYR A 143 -5.84 -12.69 -0.90
C TYR A 143 -5.88 -13.89 -1.83
N PHE A 144 -6.41 -13.75 -3.05
CA PHE A 144 -6.46 -14.85 -4.01
C PHE A 144 -5.08 -15.23 -4.55
N SER A 145 -4.15 -14.29 -4.62
CA SER A 145 -2.77 -14.56 -5.05
C SER A 145 -1.88 -15.10 -3.92
N CYS A 146 -2.08 -14.64 -2.68
CA CYS A 146 -1.10 -14.73 -1.60
C CYS A 146 -1.72 -14.90 -0.20
N ASN A 147 -2.62 -15.88 -0.02
CA ASN A 147 -3.28 -16.15 1.26
C ASN A 147 -2.44 -16.94 2.29
N HIS A 148 -1.13 -17.11 2.11
CA HIS A 148 -0.29 -17.85 3.05
C HIS A 148 0.42 -16.90 3.99
N HIS A 149 0.39 -17.15 5.30
CA HIS A 149 1.04 -16.29 6.29
C HIS A 149 2.54 -16.11 6.05
N SER A 150 3.23 -17.16 5.60
CA SER A 150 4.66 -17.10 5.25
C SER A 150 4.96 -16.09 4.14
N HIS A 151 4.00 -15.79 3.27
CA HIS A 151 4.16 -14.80 2.22
C HIS A 151 4.38 -13.40 2.81
N TYR A 152 3.57 -13.01 3.80
CA TYR A 152 3.68 -11.72 4.47
C TYR A 152 4.95 -11.62 5.33
N ILE A 153 5.40 -12.73 5.92
CA ILE A 153 6.71 -12.78 6.59
C ILE A 153 7.84 -12.46 5.60
N ASN A 154 7.77 -13.03 4.39
CA ASN A 154 8.79 -12.80 3.37
C ASN A 154 8.73 -11.36 2.80
N ILE A 155 7.53 -10.77 2.67
CA ILE A 155 7.38 -9.33 2.34
C ILE A 155 8.06 -8.47 3.41
N ALA A 156 7.81 -8.77 4.70
CA ALA A 156 8.43 -8.01 5.79
C ALA A 156 9.96 -8.13 5.79
N GLN A 157 10.51 -9.32 5.50
CA GLN A 157 11.95 -9.51 5.36
C GLN A 157 12.50 -8.73 4.15
N ALA A 158 11.83 -8.79 3.01
CA ALA A 158 12.23 -8.01 1.83
C ALA A 158 12.24 -6.52 2.11
N ALA A 159 11.29 -6.00 2.89
CA ALA A 159 11.28 -4.59 3.27
C ALA A 159 12.50 -4.21 4.13
N ILE A 160 12.90 -5.09 5.06
CA ILE A 160 14.13 -4.88 5.86
C ILE A 160 15.35 -4.83 4.94
N ASP A 161 15.48 -5.81 4.05
CA ASP A 161 16.62 -5.90 3.13
C ASP A 161 16.66 -4.69 2.16
N TYR A 162 15.49 -4.26 1.67
CA TYR A 162 15.34 -3.06 0.84
C TYR A 162 15.84 -1.82 1.56
N ASN A 163 15.35 -1.56 2.78
CA ASN A 163 15.71 -0.36 3.53
C ASN A 163 17.22 -0.32 3.85
N LEU A 164 17.82 -1.48 4.15
CA LEU A 164 19.27 -1.59 4.37
C LEU A 164 20.06 -1.28 3.11
N PHE A 165 19.63 -1.84 1.97
CA PHE A 165 20.25 -1.55 0.68
C PHE A 165 20.09 -0.08 0.29
N HIS A 166 18.88 0.49 0.44
CA HIS A 166 18.59 1.88 0.11
C HIS A 166 19.51 2.83 0.87
N ARG A 167 19.63 2.68 2.20
CA ARG A 167 20.55 3.50 3.02
C ARG A 167 22.02 3.33 2.65
N ALA A 168 22.42 2.18 2.14
CA ALA A 168 23.80 1.95 1.72
C ALA A 168 24.13 2.60 0.37
N VAL A 169 23.11 2.85 -0.46
CA VAL A 169 23.25 3.40 -1.82
C VAL A 169 22.95 4.89 -1.87
N HIS A 170 21.96 5.34 -1.10
CA HIS A 170 21.54 6.73 -1.00
C HIS A 170 22.00 7.28 0.34
N ASP A 171 22.89 8.29 0.30
CA ASP A 171 23.37 9.00 1.48
C ASP A 171 22.16 9.65 2.17
N GLU A 172 21.99 9.47 3.49
CA GLU A 172 20.78 9.84 4.24
C GLU A 172 20.39 11.33 4.10
N SER A 173 21.28 12.18 3.57
CA SER A 173 21.04 13.59 3.30
C SER A 173 20.11 13.91 2.11
N GLU A 174 19.79 12.93 1.25
CA GLU A 174 18.94 13.15 0.07
C GLU A 174 17.46 12.74 0.26
N ASP A 175 17.12 12.06 1.37
CA ASP A 175 15.83 11.36 1.54
C ASP A 175 14.94 11.93 2.67
N ASP A 176 15.27 13.12 3.19
CA ASP A 176 14.50 13.75 4.27
C ASP A 176 13.23 14.44 3.74
N GLY A 177 12.25 13.61 3.38
CA GLY A 177 10.84 13.93 3.53
C GLY A 177 10.48 14.10 5.00
N PHE A 178 10.84 15.25 5.57
CA PHE A 178 10.22 15.93 6.71
C PHE A 178 9.78 15.05 7.91
N PHE A 179 10.73 14.45 8.63
CA PHE A 179 10.59 14.30 10.10
C PHE A 179 11.25 15.49 10.80
N SER A 180 10.66 16.68 10.65
CA SER A 180 10.90 17.80 11.58
C SER A 180 9.57 18.37 12.04
N ALA A 181 8.92 17.68 12.97
CA ALA A 181 7.99 18.31 13.90
C ALA A 181 7.85 17.44 15.17
N SER A 182 8.16 18.06 16.31
CA SER A 182 7.94 17.62 17.69
C SER A 182 8.91 16.62 18.32
N GLU A 183 10.16 17.07 18.53
CA GLU A 183 10.79 16.95 19.86
C GLU A 183 11.50 18.27 20.18
N ASP A 184 10.71 19.30 20.49
CA ASP A 184 11.11 20.45 21.29
C ASP A 184 9.86 20.89 22.06
N GLU A 185 9.71 20.37 23.28
CA GLU A 185 9.26 21.07 24.49
C GLU A 185 8.97 20.04 25.60
N GLU A 186 10.04 19.57 26.26
CA GLU A 186 9.99 19.28 27.69
C GLU A 186 11.05 20.14 28.39
N GLY A 187 10.64 20.73 29.52
CA GLY A 187 11.31 21.85 30.19
C GLY A 187 12.45 21.50 31.13
#